data_AF-A0A2E8IWM6-F1
#
_entry.id   AF-A0A2E8IWM6-F1
#
_cell.length_a   1.000
_cell.length_b   1.000
_cell.length_c   1.000
_cell.angle_alpha   90.00
_cell.angle_beta   90.00
_cell.angle_gamma   90.00
#
_symmetry.space_group_name_H-M   'P 1'
#
loop_
_entity.id
_entity.type
_entity.pdbx_description
1 polymer ?
#
loop_
_entity_poly.entity_id
_entity_poly.type
_entity_poly.pdbx_seq_one_letter_code
_entity_poly.pdbx_strand_id
1 'polypeptide(L)'
;MIIAFYTAMILGYRIDGEHVTARFWMQSYEQCLEAMDHAEKLYDYIADNISDKHIYLWCEKSEVVSSFDMTIKPMPRPEIN
;
A
#
# COMPACT_ATOMS: atom_id res chain seq x y z
N MET A 1 11.96 24.83 1.70
CA MET A 1 10.61 24.67 2.28
C MET A 1 10.29 23.19 2.21
N ILE A 2 10.28 22.49 3.33
CA ILE A 2 10.10 21.03 3.34
C ILE A 2 8.59 20.79 3.26
N ILE A 3 8.15 20.28 2.12
CA ILE A 3 6.75 19.92 1.92
C ILE A 3 6.61 18.47 2.39
N ALA A 4 5.83 18.30 3.45
CA ALA A 4 5.50 17.02 4.06
C ALA A 4 4.07 16.64 3.69
N PHE A 5 3.87 15.54 2.96
CA PHE A 5 2.56 14.88 2.92
C PHE A 5 2.70 13.36 2.99
N TYR A 6 1.77 12.77 3.75
CA TYR A 6 1.76 11.39 4.22
C TYR A 6 0.48 10.74 3.74
N THR A 7 0.55 9.86 2.73
CA THR A 7 -0.58 9.00 2.40
C THR A 7 -0.09 7.62 2.02
N ALA A 8 -0.63 6.61 2.69
CA ALA A 8 -0.42 5.21 2.32
C ALA A 8 -1.60 4.75 1.49
N MET A 9 -1.33 4.19 0.31
CA MET A 9 -2.31 3.34 -0.36
C MET A 9 -2.25 1.97 0.30
N ILE A 10 -3.36 1.56 0.92
CA ILE A 10 -3.50 0.27 1.57
C ILE A 10 -4.25 -0.66 0.63
N LEU A 11 -3.60 -1.74 0.23
CA LEU A 11 -4.22 -2.85 -0.50
C LEU A 11 -4.29 -4.04 0.45
N GLY A 12 -5.48 -4.57 0.68
CA GLY A 12 -5.60 -5.85 1.35
C GLY A 12 -6.54 -6.78 0.63
N TYR A 13 -6.21 -8.06 0.73
CA TYR A 13 -6.95 -9.14 0.11
C TYR A 13 -6.78 -10.42 0.94
N ARG A 14 -7.57 -11.45 0.61
CA ARG A 14 -7.40 -12.78 1.19
C ARG A 14 -6.89 -13.77 0.15
N ILE A 15 -6.00 -14.67 0.55
CA ILE A 15 -5.57 -15.82 -0.23
C ILE A 15 -5.59 -17.04 0.70
N ASP A 16 -6.24 -18.13 0.29
CA ASP A 16 -6.40 -19.36 1.10
C ASP A 16 -6.91 -19.13 2.53
N GLY A 17 -7.74 -18.10 2.72
CA GLY A 17 -8.29 -17.72 4.02
C GLY A 17 -7.36 -16.83 4.88
N GLU A 18 -6.12 -16.62 4.48
CA GLU A 18 -5.17 -15.71 5.13
C GLU A 18 -5.36 -14.27 4.66
N HIS A 19 -5.17 -13.30 5.57
CA HIS A 19 -5.23 -11.88 5.24
C HIS A 19 -3.86 -11.35 4.86
N VAL A 20 -3.77 -10.77 3.66
CA VAL A 20 -2.58 -10.07 3.17
C VAL A 20 -2.88 -8.58 3.13
N THR A 21 -1.96 -7.77 3.64
CA THR A 21 -2.04 -6.31 3.58
C THR A 21 -0.72 -5.73 3.10
N ALA A 22 -0.76 -5.02 1.97
CA ALA A 22 0.34 -4.24 1.43
C ALA A 22 0.09 -2.74 1.67
N ARG A 23 1.17 -2.00 1.94
CA ARG A 23 1.13 -0.55 2.12
C ARG A 23 2.12 0.11 1.17
N PHE A 24 1.65 1.03 0.34
CA PHE A 24 2.47 1.80 -0.58
C PHE A 24 2.50 3.26 -0.12
N TRP A 25 3.69 3.76 0.19
CA TRP A 25 3.87 5.12 0.67
C TRP A 25 3.97 6.10 -0.50
N MET A 26 3.12 7.13 -0.49
CA MET A 26 3.05 8.17 -1.51
C MET A 26 3.43 9.54 -0.95
N GLN A 27 3.85 10.46 -1.82
CA GLN A 27 4.30 11.79 -1.40
C GLN A 27 3.15 12.73 -1.08
N SER A 28 1.91 12.43 -1.48
CA SER A 28 0.71 13.20 -1.14
C SER A 28 -0.56 12.36 -1.23
N TYR A 29 -1.66 12.91 -0.72
CA TYR A 29 -2.97 12.26 -0.79
C TYR A 29 -3.50 12.24 -2.23
N GLU A 30 -3.26 13.32 -2.98
CA GLU A 30 -3.61 13.44 -4.40
C GLU A 30 -2.88 12.39 -5.23
N GLN A 31 -1.56 12.20 -5.02
CA GLN A 31 -0.82 11.14 -5.69
C GLN A 31 -1.34 9.74 -5.35
N CYS A 32 -1.82 9.53 -4.13
CA CYS A 32 -2.44 8.26 -3.75
C CYS A 32 -3.75 8.03 -4.51
N LEU A 33 -4.61 9.05 -4.63
CA LEU A 33 -5.83 8.96 -5.42
C LEU A 33 -5.54 8.70 -6.91
N GLU A 34 -4.58 9.41 -7.50
CA GLU A 34 -4.13 9.18 -8.87
C GLU A 34 -3.59 7.74 -9.05
N ALA A 35 -2.84 7.23 -8.08
CA ALA A 35 -2.35 5.86 -8.12
C ALA A 35 -3.48 4.82 -8.02
N MET A 36 -4.55 5.11 -7.27
CA MET A 36 -5.74 4.24 -7.20
C MET A 36 -6.44 4.13 -8.56
N ASP A 37 -6.55 5.23 -9.32
CA ASP A 37 -7.12 5.20 -10.67
C ASP A 37 -6.33 4.28 -11.62
N HIS A 38 -5.02 4.17 -11.39
CA HIS A 38 -4.15 3.27 -12.17
C HIS A 38 -4.09 1.83 -11.60
N ALA A 39 -4.62 1.58 -10.41
CA ALA A 39 -4.59 0.28 -9.75
C ALA A 39 -5.73 -0.66 -10.21
N GLU A 40 -6.63 -0.21 -11.08
CA GLU A 40 -7.76 -1.01 -11.59
C GLU A 40 -7.31 -2.39 -12.13
N LYS A 41 -6.28 -2.43 -12.97
CA LYS A 41 -5.75 -3.69 -13.52
C LYS A 41 -5.21 -4.63 -12.44
N LEU A 42 -4.61 -4.08 -11.39
CA LEU A 42 -4.10 -4.86 -10.26
C LEU A 42 -5.28 -5.41 -9.45
N TYR A 43 -6.29 -4.58 -9.22
CA TYR A 43 -7.52 -4.97 -8.54
C TYR A 43 -8.22 -6.12 -9.28
N ASP A 44 -8.43 -5.98 -10.59
CA ASP A 44 -9.05 -7.00 -11.45
C ASP A 44 -8.25 -8.30 -11.41
N TYR A 45 -6.92 -8.21 -11.55
CA TYR A 45 -6.07 -9.38 -11.49
C TYR A 45 -6.21 -10.14 -10.15
N ILE A 46 -6.19 -9.42 -9.02
CA ILE A 46 -6.35 -10.04 -7.70
C ILE A 46 -7.76 -10.63 -7.55
N ALA A 47 -8.79 -9.94 -8.04
CA ALA A 47 -10.19 -10.39 -7.97
C ALA A 47 -10.42 -11.67 -8.78
N ASP A 48 -9.82 -11.77 -9.96
CA ASP A 48 -10.05 -12.89 -10.88
C ASP A 48 -9.15 -14.10 -10.57
N ASN A 49 -7.96 -13.88 -10.00
CA ASN A 49 -6.93 -14.93 -9.93
C ASN A 49 -6.50 -15.32 -8.52
N ILE A 50 -6.73 -14.47 -7.51
CA ILE A 50 -6.10 -14.65 -6.19
C ILE A 50 -7.13 -14.70 -5.07
N SER A 51 -8.02 -13.71 -4.99
CA SER A 51 -8.84 -13.48 -3.81
C SER A 51 -10.26 -14.00 -3.97
N ASP A 52 -10.85 -14.43 -2.86
CA ASP A 52 -12.26 -14.80 -2.72
C ASP A 52 -13.21 -13.57 -2.72
N LYS A 53 -12.84 -12.51 -3.45
CA LYS A 53 -13.55 -11.22 -3.58
C LYS A 53 -13.51 -10.31 -2.35
N HIS A 54 -12.70 -10.61 -1.34
CA HIS A 54 -12.47 -9.72 -0.20
C HIS A 54 -11.26 -8.83 -0.46
N ILE A 55 -11.38 -7.90 -1.41
CA ILE A 55 -10.34 -6.94 -1.74
C ILE A 55 -10.77 -5.55 -1.29
N TYR A 56 -9.84 -4.83 -0.68
CA TYR A 56 -10.03 -3.43 -0.32
C TYR A 56 -8.81 -2.61 -0.71
N LEU A 57 -9.08 -1.41 -1.21
CA LEU A 57 -8.08 -0.43 -1.61
C LEU A 57 -8.51 0.94 -1.11
N TRP A 58 -7.68 1.63 -0.34
CA TRP A 58 -7.96 3.00 0.07
C TRP A 58 -6.68 3.81 0.34
N CYS A 59 -6.83 5.13 0.36
CA CYS A 59 -5.79 6.07 0.77
C CYS A 59 -5.96 6.46 2.25
N GLU A 60 -4.94 6.23 3.06
CA GLU A 60 -4.91 6.57 4.48
C GLU A 60 -3.92 7.72 4.72
N LYS A 61 -4.37 8.79 5.40
CA LYS A 61 -3.48 9.84 5.89
C LYS A 61 -2.80 9.36 7.17
N SER A 62 -1.48 9.26 7.17
CA SER A 62 -0.71 8.83 8.34
C SER A 62 -0.24 10.02 9.17
N GLU A 63 -0.16 9.86 10.49
CA GLU A 63 0.43 10.83 11.42
C GLU A 63 1.98 10.75 11.47
N VAL A 64 2.58 9.77 10.78
CA VAL A 64 4.02 9.48 10.87
C VAL A 64 4.81 10.26 9.82
N VAL A 65 5.82 10.99 10.29
CA VAL A 65 6.72 11.82 9.47
C VAL A 65 7.78 10.97 8.76
N SER A 66 7.61 10.76 7.44
CA SER A 66 8.69 10.32 6.55
C SER A 66 9.74 11.43 6.41
N SER A 67 10.87 11.33 7.12
CA SER A 67 12.05 12.14 6.82
C SER A 67 12.50 11.87 5.39
N PHE A 68 12.80 12.92 4.63
CA PHE A 68 13.33 12.92 3.25
C PHE A 68 14.66 12.15 3.09
N ASP A 69 15.14 11.50 4.14
CA ASP A 69 16.39 10.74 4.21
C ASP A 69 16.08 9.23 4.20
N MET A 70 16.02 8.67 2.99
CA MET A 70 16.36 7.30 2.59
C MET A 70 16.25 6.10 3.58
N THR A 71 15.28 6.06 4.49
CA THR A 71 15.24 5.01 5.54
C THR A 71 13.94 4.20 5.58
N ILE A 72 13.18 4.16 4.48
CA ILE A 72 12.30 3.01 4.21
C ILE A 72 13.06 2.08 3.25
N LYS A 73 14.12 1.45 3.77
CA LYS A 73 14.72 0.30 3.08
C LYS A 73 13.82 -0.92 3.35
N PRO A 74 13.56 -1.79 2.37
CA PRO A 74 12.92 -3.08 2.64
C PRO A 74 13.69 -3.74 3.79
N MET A 75 13.03 -3.99 4.93
CA MET A 75 13.67 -4.78 5.98
C MET A 75 13.89 -6.18 5.41
N PRO A 76 15.14 -6.71 5.40
CA PRO A 76 15.35 -8.09 5.04
C PRO A 76 14.48 -8.97 5.94
N ARG A 77 13.85 -9.98 5.34
CA ARG A 77 13.03 -10.96 6.05
C ARG A 77 13.80 -11.45 7.29
N PRO A 78 13.22 -11.43 8.50
CA PRO A 78 13.89 -11.99 9.67
C PRO A 78 14.26 -13.44 9.36
N GLU A 79 15.54 -13.80 9.50
CA GLU A 79 15.94 -15.20 9.47
C GLU A 79 15.32 -15.87 10.70
N ILE A 80 14.46 -16.87 10.45
CA ILE A 80 13.86 -17.68 11.50
C ILE A 80 14.99 -18.56 12.03
N ASN A 81 15.45 -18.30 13.27
CA ASN A 81 16.26 -19.22 14.05
C ASN A 81 15.37 -20.25 14.75
#